data_AF-V7BMS4-F1
#
_entry.id   AF-V7BMS4-F1
#
_cell.length_a   1.000
_cell.length_b   1.000
_cell.length_c   1.000
_cell.angle_alpha   90.00
_cell.angle_beta   90.00
_cell.angle_gamma   90.00
#
_symmetry.space_group_name_H-M   'P 1'
#
loop_
_entity.id
_entity.type
_entity.pdbx_description
1 polymer ?
#
loop_
_entity_poly.entity_id
_entity_poly.type
_entity_poly.pdbx_seq_one_letter_code
_entity_poly.pdbx_strand_id
1 'polypeptide(L)'
;MSIPPPNDPSRGSSEFSQPLRMVDFVEALELLNNINRVNVVEGNLTGIEYRTGDQELDIRRPVYRQTPNSTYYDLHHFIEHAGAPLDSNRPPTTTHSSHPALRSNFIIMKFMLLVVFGIWVALSLNSYPYISQAEVCFVGGIASQYIRSCLIFTATREAGARFPRLQRETRLVINRNFNPVSFPYLEVVVHMPVYYYRDDNGVNRYLPEETYPPRREKREVLSADEDAALKWYTSSVLEIPSYINSALRSSRTNEVYFFLKNKYVRVYYTPGQTDDKILTDLRWIYDGFPSLVDTPFGEYGIDCVFDTEGNEAYIFCTKLCAYIDYAPGTMNDKILSGPTTIAEMFPVLKNTVFENGIDSAFRSTKGKEVYLFKGNKYGRIMYDSKQLVGTIRNITDGFPVLKGTIFENGIDACFASHKENQAYLFKGENYVRIIFTPGTTDDTLVGDVKSIFNGWPLLRGILPLDNKGVDAHPQSDHEEPYPDQHDEL
;
A
#
# COMPACT_ATOMS: atom_id res chain seq x y z
N MET A 1 -14.38 -3.75 20.29
CA MET A 1 -15.42 -2.88 19.72
C MET A 1 -15.34 -2.98 18.21
N SER A 2 -16.47 -2.95 17.52
CA SER A 2 -16.58 -3.11 16.06
C SER A 2 -15.95 -1.93 15.33
N ILE A 3 -15.31 -2.18 14.18
CA ILE A 3 -14.96 -1.12 13.23
C ILE A 3 -16.23 -0.27 12.99
N PRO A 4 -16.18 1.06 13.15
CA PRO A 4 -17.34 1.91 12.93
C PRO A 4 -17.90 1.64 11.51
N PRO A 5 -19.22 1.57 11.31
CA PRO A 5 -19.80 1.31 10.00
C PRO A 5 -19.32 2.33 8.95
N PRO A 6 -19.39 2.03 7.64
CA PRO A 6 -18.90 2.91 6.56
C PRO A 6 -19.37 4.37 6.61
N ASN A 7 -20.50 4.63 7.26
CA ASN A 7 -21.12 5.95 7.38
C ASN A 7 -21.00 6.56 8.79
N ASP A 8 -20.13 6.02 9.65
CA ASP A 8 -19.92 6.59 10.98
C ASP A 8 -19.22 7.96 10.87
N PRO A 9 -19.67 9.02 11.59
CA PRO A 9 -19.05 10.35 11.55
C PRO A 9 -17.56 10.36 11.92
N SER A 10 -17.08 9.33 12.63
CA SER A 10 -15.65 9.12 12.88
C SER A 10 -14.83 8.85 11.61
N ARG A 11 -15.45 8.42 10.50
CA ARG A 11 -14.75 7.95 9.28
C ARG A 11 -14.25 9.04 8.31
N GLY A 12 -14.50 10.32 8.58
CA GLY A 12 -13.98 11.45 7.76
C GLY A 12 -13.36 12.57 8.59
N SER A 13 -13.18 12.34 9.90
CA SER A 13 -12.85 13.35 10.89
C SER A 13 -11.41 13.17 11.39
N SER A 14 -10.46 13.13 10.45
CA SER A 14 -9.03 12.94 10.74
C SER A 14 -8.45 14.02 11.66
N GLU A 15 -9.09 15.19 11.73
CA GLU A 15 -8.77 16.30 12.63
C GLU A 15 -8.96 15.95 14.11
N PHE A 16 -9.85 14.99 14.41
CA PHE A 16 -10.23 14.64 15.78
C PHE A 16 -9.54 13.37 16.27
N SER A 17 -9.10 13.41 17.53
CA SER A 17 -8.57 12.23 18.21
C SER A 17 -9.66 11.17 18.43
N GLN A 18 -9.27 9.91 18.41
CA GLN A 18 -10.15 8.74 18.56
C GLN A 18 -9.82 7.97 19.83
N PRO A 19 -10.83 7.36 20.49
CA PRO A 19 -12.26 7.42 20.14
C PRO A 19 -12.83 8.85 20.31
N LEU A 20 -13.72 9.27 19.41
CA LEU A 20 -14.38 10.58 19.50
C LEU A 20 -15.01 10.73 20.88
N ARG A 21 -14.73 11.85 21.55
CA ARG A 21 -15.46 12.22 22.76
C ARG A 21 -16.83 12.73 22.33
N MET A 22 -17.83 12.58 23.20
CA MET A 22 -19.20 13.07 22.93
C MET A 22 -19.24 14.56 22.55
N VAL A 23 -18.33 15.36 23.11
CA VAL A 23 -18.21 16.79 22.81
C VAL A 23 -17.67 17.07 21.41
N ASP A 24 -16.82 16.17 20.88
CA ASP A 24 -16.19 16.31 19.56
C ASP A 24 -17.10 15.74 18.45
N PHE A 25 -18.12 14.96 18.81
CA PHE A 25 -18.98 14.25 17.85
C PHE A 25 -19.81 15.18 16.96
N VAL A 26 -20.35 16.26 17.53
CA VAL A 26 -21.17 17.23 16.78
C VAL A 26 -20.31 17.97 15.75
N GLU A 27 -19.12 18.43 16.16
CA GLU A 27 -18.18 19.13 15.28
C GLU A 27 -17.67 18.21 14.16
N ALA A 28 -17.35 16.96 14.47
CA ALA A 28 -16.99 15.93 13.50
C ALA A 28 -18.10 15.69 12.46
N LEU A 29 -19.36 15.65 12.89
CA LEU A 29 -20.51 15.49 11.99
C LEU A 29 -20.73 16.73 11.11
N GLU A 30 -20.58 17.93 11.67
CA GLU A 30 -20.67 19.18 10.92
C GLU A 30 -19.56 19.29 9.87
N LEU A 31 -18.34 18.88 10.21
CA LEU A 31 -17.22 18.77 9.27
C LEU A 31 -17.58 17.87 8.09
N LEU A 32 -18.05 16.65 8.37
CA LEU A 32 -18.41 15.68 7.33
C LEU A 32 -19.55 16.17 6.43
N ASN A 33 -20.58 16.76 7.02
CA ASN A 33 -21.71 17.33 6.28
C ASN A 33 -21.27 18.50 5.40
N ASN A 34 -20.36 19.34 5.87
CA ASN A 34 -19.82 20.44 5.08
C ASN A 34 -18.98 19.93 3.90
N ILE A 35 -18.13 18.92 4.10
CA ILE A 35 -17.37 18.29 3.01
C ILE A 35 -18.34 17.73 1.95
N ASN A 36 -19.38 17.01 2.37
CA ASN A 36 -20.35 16.45 1.44
C ASN A 36 -21.13 17.54 0.70
N ARG A 37 -21.64 18.55 1.41
CA ARG A 37 -22.38 19.67 0.83
C ARG A 37 -21.55 20.38 -0.24
N VAL A 38 -20.32 20.78 0.09
CA VAL A 38 -19.47 21.56 -0.82
C VAL A 38 -19.09 20.75 -2.06
N ASN A 39 -18.73 19.49 -1.91
CA ASN A 39 -18.17 18.72 -3.03
C ASN A 39 -19.22 17.94 -3.84
N VAL A 40 -20.23 17.36 -3.18
CA VAL A 40 -21.24 16.51 -3.83
C VAL A 40 -22.47 17.31 -4.21
N VAL A 41 -23.02 18.08 -3.26
CA VAL A 41 -24.26 18.84 -3.50
C VAL A 41 -24.00 20.07 -4.36
N GLU A 42 -22.92 20.80 -4.06
CA GLU A 42 -22.55 22.04 -4.76
C GLU A 42 -21.49 21.82 -5.86
N GLY A 43 -20.57 20.88 -5.65
CA GLY A 43 -19.37 20.66 -6.49
C GLY A 43 -19.49 19.59 -7.58
N ASN A 44 -20.68 19.07 -7.85
CA ASN A 44 -20.96 18.06 -8.89
C ASN A 44 -20.20 16.72 -8.76
N LEU A 45 -19.53 16.42 -7.64
CA LEU A 45 -18.96 15.10 -7.43
C LEU A 45 -20.06 14.07 -7.20
N THR A 46 -19.88 12.84 -7.70
CA THR A 46 -20.82 11.74 -7.45
C THR A 46 -20.75 11.20 -6.03
N GLY A 47 -19.64 11.46 -5.32
CA GLY A 47 -19.39 11.03 -3.96
C GLY A 47 -17.99 11.43 -3.49
N ILE A 48 -17.73 11.26 -2.19
CA ILE A 48 -16.39 11.39 -1.62
C ILE A 48 -15.93 10.01 -1.18
N GLU A 49 -14.78 9.59 -1.69
CA GLU A 49 -14.18 8.30 -1.39
C GLU A 49 -13.19 8.44 -0.24
N TYR A 50 -13.63 8.06 0.95
CA TYR A 50 -12.77 8.00 2.13
C TYR A 50 -11.91 6.75 2.10
N ARG A 51 -10.68 6.85 2.61
CA ARG A 51 -9.83 5.70 2.83
C ARG A 51 -10.35 4.91 4.03
N THR A 52 -10.81 3.70 3.77
CA THR A 52 -11.13 2.71 4.79
C THR A 52 -9.81 2.13 5.32
N GLY A 53 -9.60 2.16 6.64
CA GLY A 53 -8.47 1.45 7.24
C GLY A 53 -8.74 -0.05 7.15
N ASP A 54 -7.92 -0.75 6.38
CA ASP A 54 -8.07 -2.18 6.06
C ASP A 54 -6.96 -3.03 6.67
N GLN A 55 -6.49 -2.63 7.85
CA GLN A 55 -5.59 -3.37 8.75
C GLN A 55 -4.19 -3.69 8.23
N GLU A 56 -3.89 -3.47 6.95
CA GLU A 56 -2.62 -3.97 6.38
C GLU A 56 -1.67 -2.93 5.78
N LEU A 57 -2.07 -1.74 5.31
CA LEU A 57 -1.08 -0.80 4.71
C LEU A 57 -1.40 0.69 4.90
N ASP A 58 -1.83 1.08 6.10
CA ASP A 58 -2.39 2.42 6.34
C ASP A 58 -1.38 3.54 6.57
N ILE A 59 -0.07 3.28 6.49
CA ILE A 59 0.94 4.32 6.64
C ILE A 59 1.50 4.73 5.29
N ARG A 60 1.09 5.91 4.81
CA ARG A 60 1.58 6.47 3.54
C ARG A 60 2.78 7.40 3.78
N ARG A 61 3.56 7.50 2.70
CA ARG A 61 4.47 8.60 2.41
C ARG A 61 3.67 9.94 2.32
N PRO A 62 4.36 11.07 2.38
CA PRO A 62 3.97 12.23 3.20
C PRO A 62 3.18 13.33 2.50
N VAL A 63 2.20 13.86 3.23
CA VAL A 63 1.46 15.07 2.85
C VAL A 63 2.26 16.31 3.26
N TYR A 64 2.50 17.22 2.31
CA TYR A 64 3.09 18.54 2.56
C TYR A 64 2.00 19.52 3.03
N ARG A 65 2.21 20.24 4.14
CA ARG A 65 1.23 21.18 4.70
C ARG A 65 1.68 22.64 4.54
N GLN A 66 0.94 23.45 3.79
CA GLN A 66 1.06 24.91 3.84
C GLN A 66 -0.16 25.70 3.33
N THR A 67 -1.39 25.36 3.72
CA THR A 67 -2.58 26.16 3.34
C THR A 67 -3.24 26.81 4.58
N PRO A 68 -3.78 28.04 4.50
CA PRO A 68 -4.52 28.68 5.59
C PRO A 68 -5.87 28.00 5.89
N ASN A 69 -6.28 27.94 7.16
CA ASN A 69 -7.45 27.18 7.65
C ASN A 69 -8.80 27.55 7.02
N SER A 70 -8.95 28.71 6.36
CA SER A 70 -10.24 29.21 5.89
C SER A 70 -10.75 28.62 4.56
N THR A 71 -9.98 27.72 3.91
CA THR A 71 -10.20 27.35 2.49
C THR A 71 -10.22 25.82 2.25
N TYR A 72 -10.45 25.01 3.28
CA TYR A 72 -10.09 23.59 3.20
C TYR A 72 -11.17 22.62 2.71
N TYR A 73 -12.46 22.99 2.68
CA TYR A 73 -13.53 22.01 2.45
C TYR A 73 -13.81 21.65 0.99
N ASP A 74 -13.34 22.46 0.04
CA ASP A 74 -13.51 22.24 -1.40
C ASP A 74 -12.30 21.48 -1.95
N LEU A 75 -12.52 20.25 -2.41
CA LEU A 75 -11.50 19.35 -2.92
C LEU A 75 -10.92 19.84 -4.26
N HIS A 76 -11.75 20.40 -5.14
CA HIS A 76 -11.29 20.98 -6.41
C HIS A 76 -10.42 22.20 -6.15
N HIS A 77 -10.91 23.13 -5.32
CA HIS A 77 -10.13 24.31 -4.95
C HIS A 77 -8.84 23.90 -4.23
N PHE A 78 -8.88 22.89 -3.34
CA PHE A 78 -7.67 22.36 -2.70
C PHE A 78 -6.67 21.85 -3.74
N ILE A 79 -7.07 21.06 -4.72
CA ILE A 79 -6.14 20.53 -5.73
C ILE A 79 -5.59 21.61 -6.68
N GLU A 80 -6.43 22.57 -7.08
CA GLU A 80 -6.02 23.67 -7.95
C GLU A 80 -5.09 24.67 -7.26
N HIS A 81 -5.26 24.88 -5.95
CA HIS A 81 -4.57 25.95 -5.21
C HIS A 81 -3.55 25.46 -4.18
N ALA A 82 -3.62 24.21 -3.72
CA ALA A 82 -2.60 23.63 -2.82
C ALA A 82 -1.28 23.41 -3.57
N GLY A 83 -1.35 23.28 -4.89
CA GLY A 83 -0.20 23.13 -5.75
C GLY A 83 0.26 21.70 -5.99
N ALA A 84 1.26 21.53 -6.86
CA ALA A 84 1.93 20.26 -7.05
C ALA A 84 2.69 19.89 -5.77
N PRO A 85 2.51 18.66 -5.22
CA PRO A 85 3.37 18.12 -4.17
C PRO A 85 4.83 18.33 -4.55
N LEU A 86 5.61 18.86 -3.61
CA LEU A 86 7.04 19.04 -3.81
C LEU A 86 7.71 17.67 -3.78
N ASP A 87 8.04 17.13 -4.93
CA ASP A 87 8.95 15.99 -4.98
C ASP A 87 10.38 16.50 -4.79
N SER A 88 10.98 16.18 -3.65
CA SER A 88 12.35 16.56 -3.33
C SER A 88 13.39 15.91 -4.24
N ASN A 89 13.00 14.90 -5.02
CA ASN A 89 13.88 14.12 -5.88
C ASN A 89 13.66 14.37 -7.37
N ARG A 90 12.68 15.19 -7.78
CA ARG A 90 12.39 15.45 -9.19
C ARG A 90 13.37 16.44 -9.82
N PRO A 91 13.82 16.25 -11.07
CA PRO A 91 14.71 17.19 -11.73
C PRO A 91 14.09 18.59 -11.81
N PRO A 92 14.88 19.67 -11.64
CA PRO A 92 14.39 21.05 -11.67
C PRO A 92 13.84 21.50 -13.04
N THR A 93 13.82 20.62 -14.05
CA THR A 93 13.35 20.88 -15.41
C THR A 93 11.85 20.61 -15.59
N THR A 94 11.22 19.82 -14.72
CA THR A 94 9.76 19.63 -14.74
C THR A 94 9.06 20.78 -14.02
N THR A 95 8.11 21.39 -14.72
CA THR A 95 7.27 22.50 -14.25
C THR A 95 6.50 22.11 -13.00
N HIS A 96 6.96 22.55 -11.82
CA HIS A 96 6.08 22.72 -10.67
C HIS A 96 5.40 24.08 -10.82
N SER A 97 4.13 24.11 -11.21
CA SER A 97 3.31 25.31 -11.01
C SER A 97 2.65 25.23 -9.63
N SER A 98 3.22 25.89 -8.62
CA SER A 98 2.46 26.41 -7.47
C SER A 98 3.34 26.89 -6.31
N HIS A 99 3.55 28.20 -6.25
CA HIS A 99 2.98 29.07 -5.22
C HIS A 99 3.56 30.48 -5.42
N PRO A 100 2.71 31.53 -5.48
CA PRO A 100 3.21 32.89 -5.61
C PRO A 100 3.90 33.32 -4.32
N ALA A 101 5.13 33.82 -4.44
CA ALA A 101 5.90 34.52 -3.41
C ALA A 101 6.35 33.72 -2.18
N LEU A 102 7.09 32.62 -2.37
CA LEU A 102 7.90 32.03 -1.30
C LEU A 102 9.10 32.96 -0.98
N ARG A 103 9.17 33.44 0.27
CA ARG A 103 10.32 34.20 0.80
C ARG A 103 11.57 33.34 0.83
N SER A 104 12.75 33.95 0.79
CA SER A 104 14.03 33.26 0.98
C SER A 104 14.10 32.60 2.37
N ASN A 105 14.41 31.30 2.39
CA ASN A 105 14.57 30.41 3.56
C ASN A 105 13.27 30.07 4.31
N PHE A 106 12.71 28.89 4.05
CA PHE A 106 11.56 28.36 4.80
C PHE A 106 11.72 26.85 5.05
N ILE A 107 10.98 26.33 6.04
CA ILE A 107 11.02 24.92 6.45
C ILE A 107 9.83 24.19 5.82
N ILE A 108 10.09 23.00 5.31
CA ILE A 108 9.10 22.06 4.80
C ILE A 108 9.14 20.79 5.64
N MET A 109 7.98 20.28 6.02
CA MET A 109 7.83 19.08 6.81
C MET A 109 7.19 17.97 5.98
N LYS A 110 7.76 16.78 6.09
CA LYS A 110 7.41 15.59 5.34
C LYS A 110 6.96 14.51 6.34
N PHE A 111 5.65 14.31 6.49
CA PHE A 111 5.06 13.51 7.57
C PHE A 111 4.75 12.06 7.18
N MET A 112 5.17 11.09 7.97
CA MET A 112 4.68 9.72 7.85
C MET A 112 3.39 9.56 8.65
N LEU A 113 2.27 9.32 7.94
CA LEU A 113 0.92 9.42 8.48
C LEU A 113 0.21 8.07 8.42
N LEU A 114 -0.55 7.74 9.46
CA LEU A 114 -1.64 6.79 9.33
C LEU A 114 -2.79 7.50 8.62
N VAL A 115 -3.09 7.08 7.40
CA VAL A 115 -3.99 7.82 6.50
C VAL A 115 -5.43 7.29 6.47
N VAL A 116 -5.79 6.47 7.46
CA VAL A 116 -7.17 6.08 7.73
C VAL A 116 -8.04 7.34 7.83
N PHE A 117 -9.24 7.30 7.24
CA PHE A 117 -10.22 8.40 7.25
C PHE A 117 -9.86 9.64 6.41
N GLY A 118 -8.70 9.66 5.74
CA GLY A 118 -8.42 10.71 4.75
C GLY A 118 -9.21 10.51 3.45
N ILE A 119 -9.38 11.57 2.67
CA ILE A 119 -10.10 11.54 1.39
C ILE A 119 -9.13 11.10 0.30
N TRP A 120 -9.49 10.07 -0.47
CA TRP A 120 -8.70 9.62 -1.62
C TRP A 120 -9.02 10.52 -2.82
N VAL A 121 -8.08 11.40 -3.19
CA VAL A 121 -8.29 12.41 -4.23
C VAL A 121 -8.60 11.75 -5.56
N ALA A 122 -7.77 10.81 -6.03
CA ALA A 122 -7.96 10.18 -7.35
C ALA A 122 -9.26 9.39 -7.51
N LEU A 123 -9.87 8.93 -6.40
CA LEU A 123 -11.15 8.22 -6.46
C LEU A 123 -12.34 9.17 -6.30
N SER A 124 -12.14 10.32 -5.65
CA SER A 124 -13.18 11.33 -5.48
C SER A 124 -13.24 12.29 -6.67
N LEU A 125 -12.08 12.60 -7.26
CA LEU A 125 -11.95 13.47 -8.43
C LEU A 125 -11.61 12.64 -9.66
N ASN A 126 -12.38 12.82 -10.74
CA ASN A 126 -12.14 12.17 -12.03
C ASN A 126 -10.93 12.75 -12.80
N SER A 127 -10.40 13.89 -12.38
CA SER A 127 -9.27 14.55 -13.03
C SER A 127 -8.54 15.46 -12.06
N TYR A 128 -7.21 15.48 -12.14
CA TYR A 128 -6.35 16.35 -11.35
C TYR A 128 -5.08 16.69 -12.16
N PRO A 129 -4.50 17.88 -11.98
CA PRO A 129 -3.42 18.37 -12.86
C PRO A 129 -2.11 17.55 -12.83
N TYR A 130 -1.80 16.89 -11.71
CA TYR A 130 -0.53 16.20 -11.52
C TYR A 130 -0.72 14.82 -10.91
N ILE A 131 -0.06 13.77 -11.44
CA ILE A 131 -0.16 12.39 -10.92
C ILE A 131 0.11 12.31 -9.42
N SER A 132 1.07 13.08 -8.91
CA SER A 132 1.39 13.16 -7.47
C SER A 132 0.23 13.67 -6.60
N GLN A 133 -0.79 14.31 -7.18
CA GLN A 133 -1.99 14.76 -6.48
C GLN A 133 -3.05 13.65 -6.33
N ALA A 134 -2.81 12.45 -6.85
CA ALA A 134 -3.66 11.27 -6.67
C ALA A 134 -3.72 10.74 -5.21
N GLU A 135 -3.00 11.40 -4.29
CA GLU A 135 -2.80 10.99 -2.90
C GLU A 135 -4.04 11.15 -1.99
N VAL A 136 -3.86 10.88 -0.69
CA VAL A 136 -4.88 11.09 0.33
C VAL A 136 -4.74 12.51 0.90
N CYS A 137 -5.83 13.27 0.91
CA CYS A 137 -5.89 14.59 1.53
C CYS A 137 -6.66 14.55 2.86
N PHE A 138 -6.30 15.48 3.76
CA PHE A 138 -6.91 15.65 5.08
C PHE A 138 -7.52 17.05 5.17
N VAL A 139 -8.66 17.22 4.52
CA VAL A 139 -9.49 18.40 4.61
C VAL A 139 -9.93 18.61 6.08
N GLY A 140 -9.70 19.80 6.63
CA GLY A 140 -9.88 20.09 8.08
C GLY A 140 -8.63 19.83 8.93
N GLY A 141 -7.72 18.96 8.46
CA GLY A 141 -6.44 18.68 9.11
C GLY A 141 -6.37 17.27 9.70
N ILE A 142 -5.28 17.01 10.43
CA ILE A 142 -4.97 15.68 10.97
C ILE A 142 -4.53 15.78 12.43
N ALA A 143 -5.14 14.96 13.27
CA ALA A 143 -4.83 14.84 14.68
C ALA A 143 -3.43 14.25 14.86
N SER A 144 -2.70 14.74 15.85
CA SER A 144 -1.32 14.28 16.12
C SER A 144 -1.22 12.78 16.40
N GLN A 145 -2.31 12.13 16.84
CA GLN A 145 -2.35 10.68 17.06
C GLN A 145 -2.18 9.83 15.81
N TYR A 146 -2.37 10.42 14.62
CA TYR A 146 -2.22 9.77 13.32
C TYR A 146 -0.89 10.10 12.63
N ILE A 147 -0.07 10.97 13.23
CA ILE A 147 1.23 11.36 12.68
C ILE A 147 2.30 10.53 13.38
N ARG A 148 2.94 9.57 12.71
CA ARG A 148 4.00 8.75 13.34
C ARG A 148 5.31 9.50 13.44
N SER A 149 5.76 10.07 12.34
CA SER A 149 7.06 10.73 12.27
C SER A 149 7.10 11.84 11.24
N CYS A 150 8.14 12.66 11.29
CA CYS A 150 8.35 13.77 10.38
C CYS A 150 9.83 13.90 9.98
N LEU A 151 10.07 14.14 8.70
CA LEU A 151 11.33 14.59 8.16
C LEU A 151 11.25 16.10 7.88
N ILE A 152 12.36 16.79 8.09
CA ILE A 152 12.44 18.24 7.95
C ILE A 152 13.34 18.57 6.77
N PHE A 153 12.89 19.48 5.93
CA PHE A 153 13.61 19.99 4.78
C PHE A 153 13.74 21.50 4.89
N THR A 154 14.95 22.01 4.64
CA THR A 154 15.19 23.43 4.48
C THR A 154 15.11 23.77 2.99
N ALA A 155 14.17 24.65 2.64
CA ALA A 155 14.03 25.18 1.29
C ALA A 155 14.84 26.48 1.17
N THR A 156 15.82 26.47 0.27
CA THR A 156 16.65 27.64 -0.05
C THR A 156 16.40 28.06 -1.49
N ARG A 157 16.28 29.37 -1.75
CA ARG A 157 16.15 29.89 -3.11
C ARG A 157 17.33 30.80 -3.42
N GLU A 158 18.22 30.32 -4.27
CA GLU A 158 19.36 31.11 -4.75
C GLU A 158 18.89 32.25 -5.66
N ALA A 159 19.65 33.36 -5.68
CA ALA A 159 19.34 34.50 -6.54
C ALA A 159 19.41 34.10 -8.02
N GLY A 160 18.33 34.33 -8.77
CA GLY A 160 18.22 33.93 -10.17
C GLY A 160 17.72 32.49 -10.40
N ALA A 161 17.60 31.67 -9.36
CA ALA A 161 17.02 30.33 -9.48
C ALA A 161 15.50 30.39 -9.69
N ARG A 162 15.02 29.62 -10.69
CA ARG A 162 13.59 29.48 -10.99
C ARG A 162 12.84 28.73 -9.88
N PHE A 163 13.48 27.75 -9.24
CA PHE A 163 12.89 26.86 -8.22
C PHE A 163 13.73 26.81 -6.93
N PRO A 164 13.13 26.56 -5.76
CA PRO A 164 13.86 26.37 -4.51
C PRO A 164 14.57 25.01 -4.49
N ARG A 165 15.76 24.95 -3.88
CA ARG A 165 16.47 23.71 -3.55
C ARG A 165 16.01 23.23 -2.19
N LEU A 166 15.65 21.95 -2.10
CA LEU A 166 15.29 21.29 -0.85
C LEU A 166 16.50 20.54 -0.30
N GLN A 167 16.89 20.85 0.94
CA GLN A 167 17.92 20.12 1.66
C GLN A 167 17.28 19.44 2.87
N ARG A 168 17.34 18.11 2.91
CA ARG A 168 16.86 17.33 4.05
C ARG A 168 17.79 17.51 5.25
N GLU A 169 17.22 17.67 6.43
CA GLU A 169 17.94 17.52 7.70
C GLU A 169 18.17 16.04 8.03
N THR A 170 19.38 15.68 8.47
CA THR A 170 19.72 14.30 8.85
C THR A 170 19.18 13.94 10.23
N ARG A 171 17.85 14.00 10.39
CA ARG A 171 17.12 13.54 11.58
C ARG A 171 15.70 13.15 11.23
N LEU A 172 15.18 12.16 11.97
CA LEU A 172 13.79 11.73 11.94
C LEU A 172 13.12 12.13 13.25
N VAL A 173 12.10 12.98 13.18
CA VAL A 173 11.33 13.37 14.37
C VAL A 173 10.23 12.34 14.59
N ILE A 174 10.35 11.54 15.66
CA ILE A 174 9.34 10.57 16.09
C ILE A 174 8.32 11.28 16.99
N ASN A 175 7.05 11.25 16.59
CA ASN A 175 5.97 11.84 17.38
C ASN A 175 5.49 10.85 18.45
N ARG A 176 5.75 11.16 19.73
CA ARG A 176 5.30 10.31 20.83
C ARG A 176 3.81 10.46 21.17
N ASN A 177 3.06 11.29 20.45
CA ASN A 177 1.60 11.29 20.48
C ASN A 177 1.00 10.25 19.53
N PHE A 178 1.80 9.62 18.66
CA PHE A 178 1.29 8.62 17.72
C PHE A 178 0.71 7.43 18.49
N ASN A 179 -0.60 7.32 18.45
CA ASN A 179 -1.36 6.29 19.10
C ASN A 179 -2.70 6.20 18.39
N PRO A 180 -2.80 5.42 17.31
CA PRO A 180 -4.02 5.29 16.53
C PRO A 180 -5.11 4.46 17.26
N VAL A 181 -5.24 4.61 18.59
CA VAL A 181 -6.04 3.77 19.51
C VAL A 181 -7.32 3.27 18.86
N SER A 182 -7.38 1.95 18.76
CA SER A 182 -8.60 1.17 18.77
C SER A 182 -8.55 0.36 20.07
N PHE A 183 -9.67 0.31 20.80
CA PHE A 183 -9.80 -0.60 21.93
C PHE A 183 -10.72 -1.78 21.53
N PRO A 184 -10.25 -3.03 21.61
CA PRO A 184 -8.90 -3.44 22.02
C PRO A 184 -7.83 -3.05 20.98
N TYR A 185 -6.59 -3.01 21.45
CA TYR A 185 -5.39 -2.71 20.67
C TYR A 185 -5.41 -3.46 19.32
N LEU A 186 -5.57 -2.76 18.20
CA LEU A 186 -5.24 -3.33 16.88
C LEU A 186 -3.77 -3.04 16.63
N GLU A 187 -2.94 -4.08 16.53
CA GLU A 187 -1.57 -3.94 16.05
C GLU A 187 -1.62 -3.56 14.57
N VAL A 188 -1.56 -2.25 14.27
CA VAL A 188 -1.43 -1.80 12.88
C VAL A 188 -0.02 -2.14 12.42
N VAL A 189 0.09 -2.91 11.34
CA VAL A 189 1.37 -3.19 10.71
C VAL A 189 1.81 -1.95 9.94
N VAL A 190 2.94 -1.38 10.35
CA VAL A 190 3.56 -0.25 9.66
C VAL A 190 4.55 -0.81 8.65
N HIS A 191 4.23 -0.79 7.37
CA HIS A 191 5.13 -1.34 6.35
C HIS A 191 6.23 -0.34 5.98
N MET A 192 7.48 -0.80 6.03
CA MET A 192 8.68 -0.03 5.68
C MET A 192 8.73 1.39 6.28
N PRO A 193 8.51 1.58 7.59
CA PRO A 193 8.71 2.86 8.24
C PRO A 193 10.08 3.44 7.88
N VAL A 194 10.11 4.74 7.57
CA VAL A 194 11.37 5.45 7.27
C VAL A 194 12.35 5.24 8.42
N TYR A 195 13.55 4.79 8.07
CA TYR A 195 14.63 4.50 9.01
C TYR A 195 16.01 4.85 8.43
N TYR A 196 16.20 4.61 7.13
CA TYR A 196 17.40 5.00 6.41
C TYR A 196 17.14 6.21 5.53
N TYR A 197 18.20 6.92 5.19
CA TYR A 197 18.25 7.82 4.06
C TYR A 197 19.29 7.37 3.05
N ARG A 198 19.12 7.73 1.77
CA ARG A 198 20.18 7.58 0.77
C ARG A 198 21.07 8.84 0.78
N ASP A 199 22.37 8.66 0.99
CA ASP A 199 23.36 9.73 0.90
C ASP A 199 23.75 10.03 -0.56
N ASP A 200 24.53 11.08 -0.78
CA ASP A 200 24.93 11.54 -2.11
C ASP A 200 25.77 10.50 -2.88
N ASN A 201 26.31 9.47 -2.20
CA ASN A 201 27.04 8.37 -2.82
C ASN A 201 26.14 7.16 -3.12
N GLY A 202 24.82 7.30 -2.95
CA GLY A 202 23.86 6.21 -3.14
C GLY A 202 23.82 5.20 -1.99
N VAL A 203 24.51 5.46 -0.87
CA VAL A 203 24.60 4.54 0.26
C VAL A 203 23.46 4.81 1.25
N ASN A 204 22.80 3.75 1.70
CA ASN A 204 21.79 3.86 2.75
C ASN A 204 22.47 4.09 4.12
N ARG A 205 22.11 5.18 4.78
CA ARG A 205 22.63 5.62 6.09
C ARG A 205 21.49 5.74 7.09
N TYR A 206 21.77 5.45 8.35
CA TYR A 206 20.79 5.59 9.44
C TYR A 206 20.36 7.06 9.61
N LEU A 207 19.06 7.29 9.80
CA LEU A 207 18.49 8.57 10.21
C LEU A 207 18.44 8.66 11.74
N PRO A 208 19.22 9.53 12.39
CA PRO A 208 19.14 9.73 13.83
C PRO A 208 17.73 10.14 14.26
N GLU A 209 17.19 9.47 15.28
CA GLU A 209 15.85 9.75 15.79
C GLU A 209 15.88 10.82 16.89
N GLU A 210 14.97 11.79 16.78
CA GLU A 210 14.65 12.76 17.83
C GLU A 210 13.18 12.59 18.22
N THR A 211 12.86 12.68 19.52
CA THR A 211 11.48 12.49 19.97
C THR A 211 10.78 13.82 20.23
N TYR A 212 9.60 14.00 19.65
CA TYR A 212 8.69 15.07 20.02
C TYR A 212 7.78 14.59 21.15
N PRO A 213 7.93 15.10 22.38
CA PRO A 213 7.19 14.59 23.52
C PRO A 213 5.72 15.08 23.48
N PRO A 214 4.81 14.32 24.08
CA PRO A 214 3.45 14.78 24.31
C PRO A 214 3.47 16.02 25.22
N ARG A 215 2.72 17.07 24.88
CA ARG A 215 2.47 18.19 25.81
C ARG A 215 1.59 17.64 26.93
N ARG A 216 2.19 17.27 28.06
CA ARG A 216 1.46 16.74 29.22
C ARG A 216 1.53 17.70 30.40
N GLU A 217 0.42 17.84 31.11
CA GLU A 217 0.44 18.35 32.47
C GLU A 217 1.19 17.34 33.36
N LYS A 218 1.96 17.83 34.34
CA LYS A 218 2.92 17.06 35.15
C LYS A 218 2.38 15.85 35.94
N ARG A 219 1.11 15.43 35.78
CA ARG A 219 0.43 14.43 36.62
C ARG A 219 -0.23 13.25 35.89
N GLU A 220 -0.20 13.17 34.57
CA GLU A 220 -0.76 12.02 33.84
C GLU A 220 0.27 10.88 33.72
N VAL A 221 0.13 9.86 34.55
CA VAL A 221 0.85 8.58 34.42
C VAL A 221 0.11 7.73 33.39
N LEU A 222 0.79 7.32 32.32
CA LEU A 222 0.24 6.38 31.34
C LEU A 222 -0.02 5.03 32.00
N SER A 223 -1.07 4.36 31.53
CA SER A 223 -1.24 2.93 31.80
C SER A 223 -0.10 2.12 31.14
N ALA A 224 0.17 0.93 31.66
CA ALA A 224 1.19 0.04 31.07
C ALA A 224 0.87 -0.31 29.60
N ASP A 225 -0.41 -0.39 29.25
CA ASP A 225 -0.87 -0.70 27.90
C ASP A 225 -0.53 0.43 26.91
N GLU A 226 -0.65 1.69 27.33
CA GLU A 226 -0.29 2.86 26.50
C GLU A 226 1.21 3.01 26.29
N ASP A 227 2.04 2.52 27.21
CA ASP A 227 3.49 2.47 27.02
C ASP A 227 3.88 1.34 26.05
N ALA A 228 3.19 0.19 26.12
CA ALA A 228 3.37 -0.96 25.22
C ALA A 228 3.00 -0.65 23.76
N ALA A 229 1.76 -0.22 23.48
CA ALA A 229 1.61 1.17 23.11
C ALA A 229 2.54 1.83 22.08
N LEU A 230 2.96 2.97 22.57
CA LEU A 230 3.97 3.82 22.04
C LEU A 230 5.25 3.06 21.67
N LYS A 231 5.69 2.09 22.48
CA LYS A 231 6.88 1.27 22.18
C LYS A 231 6.70 0.46 20.89
N TRP A 232 5.54 -0.16 20.70
CA TRP A 232 5.21 -0.91 19.50
C TRP A 232 5.37 -0.01 18.28
N TYR A 233 4.62 1.09 18.22
CA TYR A 233 4.56 1.93 17.04
C TYR A 233 5.83 2.75 16.74
N THR A 234 6.62 3.07 17.75
CA THR A 234 7.85 3.84 17.54
C THR A 234 9.02 2.94 17.18
N SER A 235 9.18 1.82 17.89
CA SER A 235 10.40 1.01 17.84
C SER A 235 10.15 -0.40 17.30
N SER A 236 9.18 -1.14 17.87
CA SER A 236 9.00 -2.57 17.54
C SER A 236 8.54 -2.80 16.10
N VAL A 237 7.82 -1.84 15.51
CA VAL A 237 7.36 -1.92 14.10
C VAL A 237 8.50 -2.08 13.09
N LEU A 238 9.73 -1.70 13.44
CA LEU A 238 10.90 -1.84 12.56
C LEU A 238 11.36 -3.29 12.42
N GLU A 239 11.00 -4.15 13.37
CA GLU A 239 11.50 -5.53 13.49
C GLU A 239 10.43 -6.57 13.10
N ILE A 240 9.40 -6.15 12.36
CA ILE A 240 8.35 -7.06 11.86
C ILE A 240 8.92 -7.88 10.69
N PRO A 241 9.04 -9.21 10.83
CA PRO A 241 9.52 -10.05 9.74
C PRO A 241 8.46 -10.07 8.62
N SER A 242 8.92 -9.95 7.39
CA SER A 242 8.06 -10.03 6.22
C SER A 242 8.58 -11.08 5.27
N TYR A 243 7.67 -11.97 4.89
CA TYR A 243 7.93 -13.06 3.96
C TYR A 243 7.29 -12.72 2.60
N ILE A 244 6.70 -13.70 1.92
CA ILE A 244 6.12 -13.54 0.60
C ILE A 244 4.74 -12.87 0.74
N ASN A 245 4.58 -11.68 0.16
CA ASN A 245 3.30 -10.97 0.12
C ASN A 245 2.42 -11.48 -1.01
N SER A 246 2.99 -11.74 -2.18
CA SER A 246 2.21 -12.32 -3.28
C SER A 246 3.13 -13.05 -4.27
N ALA A 247 2.55 -13.92 -5.10
CA ALA A 247 3.30 -14.76 -6.02
C ALA A 247 2.60 -14.88 -7.37
N LEU A 248 3.32 -14.57 -8.45
CA LEU A 248 2.80 -14.64 -9.83
C LEU A 248 3.49 -15.79 -10.57
N ARG A 249 2.71 -16.75 -11.06
CA ARG A 249 3.19 -17.73 -12.04
C ARG A 249 3.45 -17.00 -13.36
N SER A 250 4.68 -17.05 -13.85
CA SER A 250 5.00 -16.51 -15.18
C SER A 250 4.43 -17.39 -16.29
N SER A 251 4.24 -16.83 -17.47
CA SER A 251 4.01 -17.55 -18.72
C SER A 251 5.22 -18.36 -19.16
N ARG A 252 6.41 -17.98 -18.70
CA ARG A 252 7.65 -18.72 -18.92
C ARG A 252 7.67 -19.94 -17.99
N THR A 253 7.88 -21.10 -18.59
CA THR A 253 7.85 -22.38 -17.89
C THR A 253 8.77 -22.37 -16.67
N ASN A 254 8.21 -22.77 -15.53
CA ASN A 254 8.92 -22.86 -14.26
C ASN A 254 9.48 -21.52 -13.76
N GLU A 255 8.98 -20.37 -14.22
CA GLU A 255 9.31 -19.07 -13.62
C GLU A 255 8.18 -18.59 -12.69
N VAL A 256 8.55 -18.05 -11.54
CA VAL A 256 7.64 -17.42 -10.58
C VAL A 256 8.25 -16.09 -10.12
N TYR A 257 7.40 -15.08 -9.96
CA TYR A 257 7.75 -13.82 -9.32
C TYR A 257 7.24 -13.86 -7.89
N PHE A 258 8.11 -13.60 -6.92
CA PHE A 258 7.69 -13.37 -5.54
C PHE A 258 7.81 -11.89 -5.21
N PHE A 259 6.70 -11.30 -4.77
CA PHE A 259 6.66 -9.91 -4.32
C PHE A 259 6.82 -9.85 -2.79
N LEU A 260 7.71 -8.96 -2.36
CA LEU A 260 8.22 -8.81 -1.01
C LEU A 260 8.21 -7.31 -0.69
N LYS A 261 7.14 -6.83 -0.05
CA LYS A 261 6.85 -5.40 0.10
C LYS A 261 6.88 -4.71 -1.28
N ASN A 262 7.68 -3.66 -1.44
CA ASN A 262 7.87 -2.97 -2.72
C ASN A 262 9.05 -3.50 -3.55
N LYS A 263 9.49 -4.73 -3.27
CA LYS A 263 10.52 -5.42 -4.03
C LYS A 263 9.98 -6.72 -4.59
N TYR A 264 10.71 -7.31 -5.51
CA TYR A 264 10.42 -8.64 -6.03
C TYR A 264 11.70 -9.41 -6.31
N VAL A 265 11.54 -10.73 -6.43
CA VAL A 265 12.54 -11.64 -6.98
C VAL A 265 11.87 -12.48 -8.07
N ARG A 266 12.65 -12.89 -9.06
CA ARG A 266 12.20 -13.86 -10.06
C ARG A 266 12.99 -15.15 -9.90
N VAL A 267 12.27 -16.26 -9.82
CA VAL A 267 12.83 -17.57 -9.50
C VAL A 267 12.46 -18.57 -10.59
N TYR A 268 13.45 -19.31 -11.07
CA TYR A 268 13.23 -20.56 -11.76
C TYR A 268 13.03 -21.66 -10.72
N TYR A 269 11.86 -22.28 -10.68
CA TYR A 269 11.52 -23.28 -9.66
C TYR A 269 11.35 -24.69 -10.23
N THR A 270 11.63 -25.69 -9.41
CA THR A 270 11.73 -27.10 -9.79
C THR A 270 10.77 -27.92 -8.92
N PRO A 271 9.50 -28.10 -9.34
CA PRO A 271 8.48 -28.64 -8.45
C PRO A 271 8.82 -30.03 -7.90
N GLY A 272 9.07 -30.11 -6.59
CA GLY A 272 9.40 -31.33 -5.86
C GLY A 272 10.89 -31.60 -5.68
N GLN A 273 11.72 -30.68 -6.15
CA GLN A 273 13.17 -30.63 -5.93
C GLN A 273 13.51 -29.31 -5.21
N THR A 274 14.80 -29.08 -4.98
CA THR A 274 15.33 -27.85 -4.33
C THR A 274 16.42 -27.19 -5.20
N ASP A 275 16.43 -27.50 -6.50
CA ASP A 275 17.44 -27.02 -7.47
C ASP A 275 17.00 -25.68 -8.13
N ASP A 276 16.19 -24.92 -7.39
CA ASP A 276 15.63 -23.64 -7.79
C ASP A 276 16.73 -22.57 -7.94
N LYS A 277 16.54 -21.60 -8.81
CA LYS A 277 17.55 -20.56 -9.13
C LYS A 277 16.94 -19.17 -9.15
N ILE A 278 17.67 -18.20 -8.60
CA ILE A 278 17.33 -16.79 -8.75
C ILE A 278 17.65 -16.38 -10.20
N LEU A 279 16.64 -15.88 -10.92
CA LEU A 279 16.75 -15.31 -12.26
C LEU A 279 16.89 -13.78 -12.21
N THR A 280 16.29 -13.16 -11.21
CA THR A 280 16.41 -11.73 -10.92
C THR A 280 16.57 -11.58 -9.42
N ASP A 281 17.71 -11.03 -9.01
CA ASP A 281 17.99 -10.69 -7.61
C ASP A 281 16.96 -9.68 -7.06
N LEU A 282 16.94 -9.53 -5.74
CA LEU A 282 16.00 -8.66 -5.05
C LEU A 282 16.07 -7.22 -5.60
N ARG A 283 15.01 -6.81 -6.31
CA ARG A 283 14.92 -5.55 -7.04
C ARG A 283 13.65 -4.80 -6.66
N TRP A 284 13.65 -3.48 -6.71
CA TRP A 284 12.43 -2.68 -6.52
C TRP A 284 11.43 -2.95 -7.64
N ILE A 285 10.14 -2.93 -7.32
CA ILE A 285 9.09 -3.17 -8.31
C ILE A 285 9.13 -2.10 -9.39
N TYR A 286 9.19 -0.82 -9.04
CA TYR A 286 9.26 0.27 -10.04
C TYR A 286 10.49 0.19 -10.95
N ASP A 287 11.62 -0.35 -10.49
CA ASP A 287 12.80 -0.56 -11.34
C ASP A 287 12.60 -1.71 -12.31
N GLY A 288 11.88 -2.76 -11.90
CA GLY A 288 11.65 -3.95 -12.72
C GLY A 288 10.47 -3.84 -13.66
N PHE A 289 9.53 -2.95 -13.33
CA PHE A 289 8.30 -2.70 -14.04
C PHE A 289 8.10 -1.19 -14.24
N PRO A 290 8.76 -0.55 -15.23
CA PRO A 290 8.67 0.89 -15.45
C PRO A 290 7.24 1.45 -15.60
N SER A 291 6.27 0.64 -16.06
CA SER A 291 4.87 1.10 -16.12
C SER A 291 4.22 1.30 -14.75
N LEU A 292 4.84 0.79 -13.68
CA LEU A 292 4.36 0.91 -12.30
C LEU A 292 5.03 2.04 -11.52
N VAL A 293 5.92 2.83 -12.13
CA VAL A 293 6.48 4.05 -11.53
C VAL A 293 5.34 5.02 -11.17
N ASP A 294 5.45 5.70 -10.03
CA ASP A 294 4.44 6.62 -9.49
C ASP A 294 3.05 5.99 -9.27
N THR A 295 2.98 4.65 -9.19
CA THR A 295 1.75 3.92 -8.84
C THR A 295 1.86 3.30 -7.44
N PRO A 296 0.72 3.03 -6.78
CA PRO A 296 0.72 2.31 -5.51
C PRO A 296 1.45 0.96 -5.55
N PHE A 297 1.41 0.28 -6.69
CA PHE A 297 2.05 -1.03 -6.89
C PHE A 297 3.59 -0.94 -6.89
N GLY A 298 4.14 0.05 -7.58
CA GLY A 298 5.58 0.30 -7.61
C GLY A 298 6.12 0.82 -6.27
N GLU A 299 5.35 1.69 -5.61
CA GLU A 299 5.75 2.38 -4.39
C GLU A 299 5.62 1.55 -3.13
N TYR A 300 4.44 0.93 -2.94
CA TYR A 300 4.08 0.25 -1.70
C TYR A 300 4.22 -1.26 -1.79
N GLY A 301 4.03 -1.80 -2.99
CA GLY A 301 4.12 -3.23 -3.23
C GLY A 301 2.91 -3.81 -3.92
N ILE A 302 3.03 -5.09 -4.26
CA ILE A 302 1.93 -5.90 -4.79
C ILE A 302 1.59 -6.93 -3.72
N ASP A 303 0.44 -6.75 -3.06
CA ASP A 303 0.01 -7.58 -1.93
C ASP A 303 -0.86 -8.76 -2.34
N CYS A 304 -1.40 -8.76 -3.55
CA CYS A 304 -1.99 -9.93 -4.19
C CYS A 304 -1.78 -9.86 -5.70
N VAL A 305 -1.68 -11.02 -6.34
CA VAL A 305 -1.52 -11.13 -7.79
C VAL A 305 -2.03 -12.48 -8.27
N PHE A 306 -2.57 -12.52 -9.49
CA PHE A 306 -2.80 -13.77 -10.19
C PHE A 306 -2.58 -13.63 -11.70
N ASP A 307 -2.06 -14.69 -12.32
CA ASP A 307 -1.92 -14.79 -13.76
C ASP A 307 -3.27 -15.06 -14.45
N THR A 308 -3.44 -14.55 -15.67
CA THR A 308 -4.62 -14.80 -16.50
C THR A 308 -4.29 -15.69 -17.70
N GLU A 309 -3.91 -15.08 -18.81
CA GLU A 309 -3.55 -15.66 -20.10
C GLU A 309 -2.38 -14.86 -20.68
N GLY A 310 -1.54 -15.51 -21.49
CA GLY A 310 -0.36 -14.84 -22.05
C GLY A 310 0.56 -14.28 -20.96
N ASN A 311 1.03 -13.04 -21.16
CA ASN A 311 1.88 -12.33 -20.21
C ASN A 311 1.07 -11.37 -19.32
N GLU A 312 -0.22 -11.66 -19.12
CA GLU A 312 -1.13 -10.75 -18.44
C GLU A 312 -1.42 -11.23 -17.02
N ALA A 313 -1.64 -10.27 -16.11
CA ALA A 313 -1.94 -10.52 -14.71
C ALA A 313 -2.76 -9.39 -14.11
N TYR A 314 -3.57 -9.72 -13.10
CA TYR A 314 -4.13 -8.71 -12.20
C TYR A 314 -3.23 -8.57 -10.98
N ILE A 315 -2.84 -7.33 -10.68
CA ILE A 315 -2.07 -6.96 -9.50
C ILE A 315 -2.93 -6.14 -8.55
N PHE A 316 -2.69 -6.29 -7.24
CA PHE A 316 -3.44 -5.64 -6.18
C PHE A 316 -2.50 -4.92 -5.22
N CYS A 317 -3.00 -3.83 -4.65
CA CYS A 317 -2.42 -3.12 -3.52
C CYS A 317 -3.59 -2.55 -2.72
N THR A 318 -3.90 -3.18 -1.60
CA THR A 318 -5.09 -2.97 -0.77
C THR A 318 -6.38 -3.03 -1.59
N LYS A 319 -7.21 -1.97 -1.56
CA LYS A 319 -8.44 -1.87 -2.34
C LYS A 319 -8.23 -1.53 -3.83
N LEU A 320 -6.98 -1.32 -4.27
CA LEU A 320 -6.68 -1.01 -5.67
C LEU A 320 -6.23 -2.23 -6.43
N CYS A 321 -6.50 -2.21 -7.73
CA CYS A 321 -5.97 -3.19 -8.67
C CYS A 321 -5.73 -2.60 -10.05
N ALA A 322 -4.90 -3.28 -10.82
CA ALA A 322 -4.64 -3.01 -12.22
C ALA A 322 -4.51 -4.33 -12.99
N TYR A 323 -4.88 -4.29 -14.26
CA TYR A 323 -4.59 -5.35 -15.22
C TYR A 323 -3.34 -4.95 -15.99
N ILE A 324 -2.33 -5.82 -16.03
CA ILE A 324 -1.02 -5.52 -16.62
C ILE A 324 -0.59 -6.58 -17.62
N ASP A 325 0.23 -6.20 -18.59
CA ASP A 325 1.17 -7.10 -19.28
C ASP A 325 2.52 -6.94 -18.58
N TYR A 326 3.05 -8.01 -17.99
CA TYR A 326 4.30 -7.97 -17.24
C TYR A 326 5.54 -8.30 -18.10
N ALA A 327 5.37 -8.51 -19.42
CA ALA A 327 6.41 -8.61 -20.44
C ALA A 327 7.69 -9.36 -19.99
N PRO A 328 7.60 -10.65 -19.63
CA PRO A 328 8.61 -11.34 -18.85
C PRO A 328 9.99 -11.32 -19.52
N GLY A 329 11.01 -11.02 -18.72
CA GLY A 329 12.40 -10.92 -19.17
C GLY A 329 12.72 -9.66 -19.97
N THR A 330 11.82 -8.69 -20.01
CA THR A 330 12.03 -7.35 -20.60
C THR A 330 11.63 -6.27 -19.58
N MET A 331 11.73 -4.99 -19.95
CA MET A 331 11.25 -3.83 -19.18
C MET A 331 10.11 -3.09 -19.92
N ASN A 332 9.41 -3.79 -20.81
CA ASN A 332 8.36 -3.23 -21.66
C ASN A 332 6.95 -3.58 -21.12
N ASP A 333 6.83 -3.76 -19.80
CA ASP A 333 5.55 -3.97 -19.13
C ASP A 333 4.62 -2.77 -19.33
N LYS A 334 3.31 -3.03 -19.22
CA LYS A 334 2.27 -2.02 -19.44
C LYS A 334 1.11 -2.25 -18.50
N ILE A 335 0.52 -1.16 -18.03
CA ILE A 335 -0.83 -1.18 -17.46
C ILE A 335 -1.84 -1.20 -18.62
N LEU A 336 -2.62 -2.28 -18.69
CA LEU A 336 -3.65 -2.50 -19.69
C LEU A 336 -5.01 -1.92 -19.24
N SER A 337 -5.27 -1.90 -17.93
CA SER A 337 -6.48 -1.32 -17.33
C SER A 337 -6.25 -0.97 -15.87
N GLY A 338 -6.90 0.08 -15.37
CA GLY A 338 -6.63 0.67 -14.05
C GLY A 338 -5.42 1.61 -14.06
N PRO A 339 -4.89 2.00 -12.88
CA PRO A 339 -5.32 1.60 -11.54
C PRO A 339 -6.74 2.06 -11.19
N THR A 340 -7.53 1.20 -10.53
CA THR A 340 -8.93 1.48 -10.11
C THR A 340 -9.24 0.65 -8.86
N THR A 341 -10.39 0.84 -8.22
CA THR A 341 -10.76 0.01 -7.06
C THR A 341 -11.13 -1.42 -7.46
N ILE A 342 -11.04 -2.36 -6.51
CA ILE A 342 -11.52 -3.74 -6.71
C ILE A 342 -13.00 -3.76 -7.07
N ALA A 343 -13.82 -2.92 -6.43
CA ALA A 343 -15.26 -2.84 -6.71
C ALA A 343 -15.56 -2.32 -8.13
N GLU A 344 -14.75 -1.43 -8.68
CA GLU A 344 -14.89 -0.95 -10.06
C GLU A 344 -14.38 -1.99 -11.06
N MET A 345 -13.23 -2.60 -10.79
CA MET A 345 -12.66 -3.62 -11.67
C MET A 345 -13.50 -4.89 -11.69
N PHE A 346 -14.04 -5.30 -10.55
CA PHE A 346 -14.84 -6.51 -10.34
C PHE A 346 -16.13 -6.17 -9.55
N PRO A 347 -17.18 -5.66 -10.22
CA PRO A 347 -18.42 -5.21 -9.55
C PRO A 347 -19.09 -6.25 -8.66
N VAL A 348 -18.94 -7.54 -8.96
CA VAL A 348 -19.46 -8.66 -8.15
C VAL A 348 -18.80 -8.79 -6.78
N LEU A 349 -17.65 -8.12 -6.55
CA LEU A 349 -16.94 -8.10 -5.28
C LEU A 349 -17.33 -6.91 -4.39
N LYS A 350 -18.14 -5.98 -4.89
CA LYS A 350 -18.63 -4.84 -4.10
C LYS A 350 -19.48 -5.31 -2.92
N ASN A 351 -19.31 -4.69 -1.76
CA ASN A 351 -19.93 -5.06 -0.47
C ASN A 351 -19.58 -6.47 0.01
N THR A 352 -18.48 -7.05 -0.47
CA THR A 352 -17.98 -8.35 0.00
C THR A 352 -16.71 -8.17 0.82
N VAL A 353 -16.23 -9.27 1.43
CA VAL A 353 -14.95 -9.27 2.15
C VAL A 353 -13.75 -8.88 1.26
N PHE A 354 -13.87 -9.02 -0.06
CA PHE A 354 -12.79 -8.75 -1.03
C PHE A 354 -12.72 -7.29 -1.50
N GLU A 355 -13.75 -6.47 -1.22
CA GLU A 355 -13.84 -5.10 -1.75
C GLU A 355 -12.64 -4.21 -1.35
N ASN A 356 -12.12 -4.42 -0.14
CA ASN A 356 -11.04 -3.62 0.43
C ASN A 356 -9.72 -4.38 0.49
N GLY A 357 -9.54 -5.40 -0.34
CA GLY A 357 -8.30 -6.16 -0.43
C GLY A 357 -8.51 -7.66 -0.49
N ILE A 358 -7.50 -8.32 -1.04
CA ILE A 358 -7.44 -9.77 -1.25
C ILE A 358 -6.08 -10.19 -0.70
N ASP A 359 -6.02 -11.20 0.16
CA ASP A 359 -4.76 -11.65 0.75
C ASP A 359 -3.93 -12.41 -0.29
N SER A 360 -4.57 -13.30 -1.04
CA SER A 360 -3.88 -14.09 -2.06
C SER A 360 -4.82 -14.60 -3.13
N ALA A 361 -4.28 -14.99 -4.27
CA ALA A 361 -5.04 -15.57 -5.36
C ALA A 361 -4.22 -16.56 -6.17
N PHE A 362 -4.87 -17.57 -6.75
CA PHE A 362 -4.22 -18.43 -7.73
C PHE A 362 -5.16 -18.84 -8.85
N ARG A 363 -4.56 -19.07 -10.03
CA ARG A 363 -5.24 -19.46 -11.25
C ARG A 363 -5.69 -20.92 -11.22
N SER A 364 -6.99 -21.18 -11.40
CA SER A 364 -7.51 -22.54 -11.58
C SER A 364 -7.06 -23.14 -12.92
N THR A 365 -6.99 -24.46 -13.00
CA THR A 365 -6.85 -25.16 -14.29
C THR A 365 -8.17 -25.22 -15.07
N LYS A 366 -9.30 -24.94 -14.42
CA LYS A 366 -10.63 -24.94 -15.04
C LYS A 366 -10.94 -23.60 -15.68
N GLY A 367 -11.15 -23.58 -17.00
CA GLY A 367 -11.63 -22.42 -17.74
C GLY A 367 -10.82 -21.17 -17.43
N LYS A 368 -11.48 -20.05 -17.12
CA LYS A 368 -10.90 -18.77 -16.70
C LYS A 368 -11.13 -18.47 -15.20
N GLU A 369 -11.27 -19.53 -14.41
CA GLU A 369 -11.55 -19.45 -12.98
C GLU A 369 -10.28 -19.11 -12.18
N VAL A 370 -10.44 -18.30 -11.13
CA VAL A 370 -9.41 -17.88 -10.18
C VAL A 370 -9.97 -18.02 -8.77
N TYR A 371 -9.17 -18.55 -7.85
CA TYR A 371 -9.49 -18.59 -6.43
C TYR A 371 -8.95 -17.34 -5.75
N LEU A 372 -9.78 -16.65 -4.98
CA LEU A 372 -9.42 -15.46 -4.20
C LEU A 372 -9.57 -15.76 -2.71
N PHE A 373 -8.63 -15.32 -1.88
CA PHE A 373 -8.61 -15.56 -0.43
C PHE A 373 -8.56 -14.25 0.35
N LYS A 374 -9.35 -14.14 1.44
CA LYS A 374 -9.32 -13.01 2.38
C LYS A 374 -9.74 -13.48 3.76
N GLY A 375 -8.85 -13.37 4.75
CA GLY A 375 -9.01 -13.98 6.07
C GLY A 375 -9.31 -15.47 5.95
N ASN A 376 -10.29 -15.97 6.71
CA ASN A 376 -10.72 -17.37 6.61
C ASN A 376 -11.72 -17.64 5.46
N LYS A 377 -11.92 -16.70 4.54
CA LYS A 377 -12.87 -16.82 3.42
C LYS A 377 -12.16 -17.02 2.10
N TYR A 378 -12.85 -17.67 1.17
CA TYR A 378 -12.45 -17.71 -0.22
C TYR A 378 -13.65 -17.58 -1.16
N GLY A 379 -13.37 -17.12 -2.38
CA GLY A 379 -14.32 -17.02 -3.48
C GLY A 379 -13.68 -17.54 -4.76
N ARG A 380 -14.50 -17.74 -5.79
CA ARG A 380 -14.03 -18.11 -7.13
C ARG A 380 -14.62 -17.14 -8.12
N ILE A 381 -13.80 -16.63 -9.03
CA ILE A 381 -14.21 -15.65 -10.04
C ILE A 381 -13.76 -16.11 -11.43
N MET A 382 -14.57 -15.84 -12.44
CA MET A 382 -14.18 -15.91 -13.84
C MET A 382 -13.62 -14.55 -14.24
N TYR A 383 -12.32 -14.43 -14.55
CA TYR A 383 -11.71 -13.10 -14.75
C TYR A 383 -12.12 -12.43 -16.08
N ASP A 384 -12.62 -13.19 -17.05
CA ASP A 384 -13.10 -12.70 -18.35
C ASP A 384 -14.50 -12.06 -18.25
N SER A 385 -15.44 -12.79 -17.66
CA SER A 385 -16.81 -12.33 -17.44
C SER A 385 -16.94 -11.49 -16.16
N LYS A 386 -15.90 -11.50 -15.32
CA LYS A 386 -15.83 -10.84 -14.01
C LYS A 386 -16.97 -11.28 -13.09
N GLN A 387 -17.41 -12.54 -13.19
CA GLN A 387 -18.52 -13.11 -12.43
C GLN A 387 -18.04 -14.10 -11.36
N LEU A 388 -18.72 -14.09 -10.20
CA LEU A 388 -18.50 -15.09 -9.15
C LEU A 388 -19.00 -16.48 -9.59
N VAL A 389 -18.25 -17.52 -9.20
CA VAL A 389 -18.58 -18.93 -9.42
C VAL A 389 -18.99 -19.56 -8.09
N GLY A 390 -20.30 -19.58 -7.84
CA GLY A 390 -20.87 -20.00 -6.56
C GLY A 390 -20.87 -18.86 -5.54
N THR A 391 -20.79 -19.20 -4.26
CA THR A 391 -20.80 -18.23 -3.15
C THR A 391 -19.43 -18.13 -2.47
N ILE A 392 -19.23 -17.05 -1.71
CA ILE A 392 -18.08 -16.91 -0.82
C ILE A 392 -18.28 -17.86 0.36
N ARG A 393 -17.26 -18.67 0.67
CA ARG A 393 -17.31 -19.73 1.70
C ARG A 393 -16.08 -19.68 2.59
N ASN A 394 -16.04 -20.45 3.68
CA ASN A 394 -14.80 -20.61 4.43
C ASN A 394 -13.80 -21.41 3.61
N ILE A 395 -12.50 -21.16 3.80
CA ILE A 395 -11.42 -21.90 3.13
C ILE A 395 -11.62 -23.41 3.29
N THR A 396 -11.93 -23.87 4.51
CA THR A 396 -12.10 -25.28 4.84
C THR A 396 -13.36 -25.93 4.25
N ASP A 397 -14.33 -25.16 3.75
CA ASP A 397 -15.47 -25.69 3.00
C ASP A 397 -15.09 -26.06 1.56
N GLY A 398 -14.10 -25.35 0.99
CA GLY A 398 -13.55 -25.63 -0.34
C GLY A 398 -12.38 -26.60 -0.31
N PHE A 399 -11.53 -26.46 0.70
CA PHE A 399 -10.30 -27.19 0.87
C PHE A 399 -10.29 -27.88 2.25
N PRO A 400 -11.08 -28.95 2.47
CA PRO A 400 -11.16 -29.62 3.77
C PRO A 400 -9.81 -30.10 4.29
N VAL A 401 -8.88 -30.38 3.37
CA VAL A 401 -7.50 -30.79 3.68
C VAL A 401 -6.70 -29.72 4.44
N LEU A 402 -7.11 -28.45 4.40
CA LEU A 402 -6.46 -27.35 5.13
C LEU A 402 -6.98 -27.19 6.57
N LYS A 403 -7.99 -27.95 6.98
CA LYS A 403 -8.56 -27.89 8.33
C LYS A 403 -7.53 -28.31 9.38
N GLY A 404 -7.40 -27.54 10.46
CA GLY A 404 -6.42 -27.75 11.51
C GLY A 404 -4.99 -27.36 11.13
N THR A 405 -4.77 -26.80 9.93
CA THR A 405 -3.48 -26.25 9.52
C THR A 405 -3.42 -24.74 9.74
N ILE A 406 -2.24 -24.15 9.62
CA ILE A 406 -2.06 -22.70 9.68
C ILE A 406 -2.86 -21.94 8.60
N PHE A 407 -3.22 -22.61 7.49
CA PHE A 407 -3.90 -22.03 6.34
C PHE A 407 -5.43 -21.96 6.48
N GLU A 408 -6.02 -22.60 7.51
CA GLU A 408 -7.48 -22.56 7.75
C GLU A 408 -8.00 -21.12 7.93
N ASN A 409 -7.17 -20.25 8.51
CA ASN A 409 -7.52 -18.87 8.82
C ASN A 409 -6.79 -17.86 7.93
N GLY A 410 -6.57 -18.21 6.66
CA GLY A 410 -6.00 -17.30 5.66
C GLY A 410 -4.67 -17.78 5.09
N ILE A 411 -4.32 -17.20 3.94
CA ILE A 411 -3.17 -17.55 3.12
C ILE A 411 -2.53 -16.23 2.70
N ASP A 412 -1.25 -16.04 3.02
CA ASP A 412 -0.57 -14.75 2.80
C ASP A 412 -0.19 -14.58 1.33
N ALA A 413 0.20 -15.67 0.66
CA ALA A 413 0.46 -15.67 -0.77
C ALA A 413 0.20 -17.06 -1.35
N CYS A 414 -0.17 -17.13 -2.62
CA CYS A 414 -0.24 -18.40 -3.34
C CYS A 414 0.00 -18.21 -4.83
N PHE A 415 0.36 -19.29 -5.52
CA PHE A 415 0.41 -19.33 -6.98
C PHE A 415 0.14 -20.75 -7.49
N ALA A 416 -0.40 -20.84 -8.70
CA ALA A 416 -0.55 -22.11 -9.39
C ALA A 416 0.80 -22.57 -9.96
N SER A 417 1.12 -23.84 -9.84
CA SER A 417 2.31 -24.43 -10.44
C SER A 417 2.17 -24.53 -11.97
N HIS A 418 3.30 -24.68 -12.66
CA HIS A 418 3.33 -25.15 -14.05
C HIS A 418 3.00 -26.64 -14.15
N LYS A 419 3.17 -27.40 -13.06
CA LYS A 419 2.61 -28.74 -12.97
C LYS A 419 1.10 -28.61 -12.75
N GLU A 420 0.35 -29.28 -13.63
CA GLU A 420 -1.11 -29.23 -13.62
C GLU A 420 -1.68 -29.60 -12.25
N ASN A 421 -2.74 -28.89 -11.85
CA ASN A 421 -3.48 -29.11 -10.61
C ASN A 421 -2.63 -29.02 -9.35
N GLN A 422 -1.46 -28.35 -9.39
CA GLN A 422 -0.67 -28.06 -8.20
C GLN A 422 -0.68 -26.57 -7.89
N ALA A 423 -0.73 -26.23 -6.61
CA ALA A 423 -0.56 -24.86 -6.14
C ALA A 423 0.33 -24.82 -4.88
N TYR A 424 1.00 -23.70 -4.68
CA TYR A 424 1.80 -23.43 -3.48
C TYR A 424 1.07 -22.39 -2.65
N LEU A 425 0.91 -22.65 -1.35
CA LEU A 425 0.31 -21.73 -0.38
C LEU A 425 1.38 -21.34 0.63
N PHE A 426 1.50 -20.06 0.93
CA PHE A 426 2.48 -19.48 1.84
C PHE A 426 1.76 -18.79 3.01
N LYS A 427 2.33 -18.93 4.21
CA LYS A 427 1.87 -18.22 5.40
C LYS A 427 3.01 -18.04 6.39
N GLY A 428 3.36 -16.80 6.67
CA GLY A 428 4.56 -16.43 7.42
C GLY A 428 5.80 -17.10 6.83
N GLU A 429 6.56 -17.79 7.69
CA GLU A 429 7.78 -18.50 7.29
C GLU A 429 7.54 -19.89 6.69
N ASN A 430 6.28 -20.31 6.53
CA ASN A 430 5.90 -21.66 6.15
C ASN A 430 5.18 -21.69 4.80
N TYR A 431 5.21 -22.85 4.16
CA TYR A 431 4.46 -23.11 2.94
C TYR A 431 3.98 -24.56 2.88
N VAL A 432 3.00 -24.81 2.02
CA VAL A 432 2.58 -26.16 1.64
C VAL A 432 2.30 -26.19 0.14
N ARG A 433 2.49 -27.37 -0.47
CA ARG A 433 2.05 -27.63 -1.84
C ARG A 433 0.79 -28.49 -1.79
N ILE A 434 -0.21 -28.12 -2.56
CA ILE A 434 -1.45 -28.88 -2.70
C ILE A 434 -1.58 -29.44 -4.12
N ILE A 435 -2.25 -30.57 -4.26
CA ILE A 435 -2.91 -30.97 -5.50
C ILE A 435 -4.38 -30.58 -5.36
N PHE A 436 -4.88 -29.72 -6.23
CA PHE A 436 -6.25 -29.21 -6.18
C PHE A 436 -7.10 -29.75 -7.34
N THR A 437 -8.38 -30.01 -7.08
CA THR A 437 -9.31 -30.60 -8.05
C THR A 437 -10.52 -29.67 -8.24
N PRO A 438 -10.52 -28.80 -9.28
CA PRO A 438 -11.53 -27.76 -9.44
C PRO A 438 -12.98 -28.25 -9.40
N GLY A 439 -13.78 -27.64 -8.52
CA GLY A 439 -15.21 -27.94 -8.38
C GLY A 439 -15.53 -29.14 -7.49
N THR A 440 -14.52 -29.78 -6.89
CA THR A 440 -14.67 -30.84 -5.89
C THR A 440 -14.00 -30.42 -4.58
N THR A 441 -13.96 -31.31 -3.59
CA THR A 441 -13.23 -31.14 -2.32
C THR A 441 -12.13 -32.18 -2.13
N ASP A 442 -11.75 -32.88 -3.22
CA ASP A 442 -10.80 -34.00 -3.21
C ASP A 442 -9.34 -33.51 -3.32
N ASP A 443 -9.04 -32.38 -2.68
CA ASP A 443 -7.71 -31.79 -2.66
C ASP A 443 -6.81 -32.55 -1.68
N THR A 444 -5.51 -32.64 -2.00
CA THR A 444 -4.54 -33.34 -1.14
C THR A 444 -3.30 -32.49 -0.90
N LEU A 445 -2.70 -32.63 0.28
CA LEU A 445 -1.39 -32.03 0.56
C LEU A 445 -0.29 -32.90 -0.04
N VAL A 446 0.70 -32.25 -0.66
CA VAL A 446 1.90 -32.92 -1.15
C VAL A 446 2.98 -32.83 -0.07
N GLY A 447 2.87 -33.72 0.90
CA GLY A 447 3.69 -33.73 2.12
C GLY A 447 3.18 -32.75 3.17
N ASP A 448 3.92 -32.63 4.27
CA ASP A 448 3.55 -31.74 5.39
C ASP A 448 3.83 -30.26 5.10
N VAL A 449 3.25 -29.39 5.93
CA VAL A 449 3.62 -27.98 6.02
C VAL A 449 5.09 -27.87 6.41
N LYS A 450 5.87 -27.07 5.69
CA LYS A 450 7.33 -26.93 5.89
C LYS A 450 7.73 -25.46 5.89
N SER A 451 8.85 -25.17 6.54
CA SER A 451 9.50 -23.87 6.41
C SER A 451 9.87 -23.60 4.94
N ILE A 452 9.65 -22.35 4.51
CA ILE A 452 10.07 -21.84 3.19
C ILE A 452 11.56 -22.14 2.97
N PHE A 453 12.41 -22.01 4.00
CA PHE A 453 13.85 -22.23 3.89
C PHE A 453 14.28 -23.68 3.66
N ASN A 454 13.38 -24.63 3.86
CA ASN A 454 13.61 -26.04 3.56
C ASN A 454 13.18 -26.39 2.13
N GLY A 455 12.11 -25.75 1.64
CA GLY A 455 11.60 -25.94 0.28
C GLY A 455 12.30 -25.09 -0.77
N TRP A 456 12.74 -23.90 -0.36
CA TRP A 456 13.29 -22.84 -1.21
C TRP A 456 14.59 -22.30 -0.59
N PRO A 457 15.67 -23.11 -0.50
CA PRO A 457 16.88 -22.73 0.24
C PRO A 457 17.55 -21.45 -0.26
N LEU A 458 17.41 -21.11 -1.55
CA LEU A 458 17.91 -19.87 -2.15
C LEU A 458 17.35 -18.60 -1.50
N LEU A 459 16.18 -18.67 -0.85
CA LEU A 459 15.55 -17.51 -0.22
C LEU A 459 16.14 -17.18 1.17
N ARG A 460 17.04 -18.01 1.74
CA ARG A 460 17.66 -17.77 3.07
C ARG A 460 18.46 -16.46 3.16
N GLY A 461 19.00 -15.98 2.04
CA GLY A 461 19.73 -14.70 1.97
C GLY A 461 18.83 -13.49 1.68
N ILE A 462 17.52 -13.71 1.51
CA ILE A 462 16.56 -12.69 1.06
C ILE A 462 15.45 -12.51 2.09
N LEU A 463 14.99 -13.62 2.71
CA LEU A 463 13.91 -13.65 3.67
C LEU A 463 14.41 -13.95 5.10
N PRO A 464 13.76 -13.40 6.14
CA PRO A 464 12.71 -12.38 6.05
C PRO A 464 13.28 -11.02 5.62
N LEU A 465 12.47 -10.24 4.90
CA LEU A 465 12.84 -8.88 4.51
C LEU A 465 12.63 -7.93 5.69
N ASP A 466 13.66 -7.15 6.03
CA ASP A 466 13.62 -6.13 7.07
C ASP A 466 12.50 -5.10 6.81
N ASN A 467 11.98 -4.48 7.88
CA ASN A 467 10.92 -3.50 7.79
C ASN A 467 11.39 -2.04 7.88
N LYS A 468 12.65 -1.77 7.55
CA LYS A 468 13.29 -0.45 7.62
C LYS A 468 13.29 0.18 6.23
N GLY A 469 12.41 1.16 6.06
CA GLY A 469 12.28 1.92 4.82
C GLY A 469 13.41 2.93 4.61
N VAL A 470 13.61 3.30 3.34
CA VAL A 470 14.58 4.33 2.92
C VAL A 470 13.84 5.58 2.46
N ASP A 471 14.18 6.75 3.02
CA ASP A 471 13.72 8.06 2.54
C ASP A 471 14.51 8.48 1.29
N ALA A 472 14.19 7.85 0.16
CA ALA A 472 14.62 8.25 -1.17
C ALA A 472 13.65 7.68 -2.22
N HIS A 473 13.47 8.40 -3.33
CA HIS A 473 13.32 7.77 -4.64
C HIS A 473 14.71 7.80 -5.26
N PRO A 474 15.32 6.67 -5.60
CA PRO A 474 16.58 6.68 -6.30
C PRO A 474 16.33 6.98 -7.77
N GLN A 475 16.28 8.26 -8.12
CA GLN A 475 16.75 8.65 -9.45
C GLN A 475 18.27 8.57 -9.42
N SER A 476 18.78 7.39 -9.74
CA SER A 476 20.08 7.27 -10.39
C SER A 476 19.82 6.70 -11.79
N ASP A 477 20.19 7.49 -12.79
CA ASP A 477 20.59 7.07 -14.14
C ASP A 477 19.57 7.02 -15.28
N HIS A 478 18.37 7.58 -15.13
CA HIS A 478 17.53 7.88 -16.30
C HIS A 478 17.66 9.37 -16.67
N GLU A 479 18.78 9.72 -17.31
CA GLU A 479 18.83 10.81 -18.29
C GLU A 479 18.01 10.39 -19.51
N GLU A 480 16.70 10.22 -19.38
CA GLU A 480 15.83 10.26 -20.56
C GLU A 480 14.73 11.30 -20.33
N PRO A 481 14.56 12.23 -21.28
CA PRO A 481 13.50 13.22 -21.20
C PRO A 481 12.17 12.49 -21.17
N TYR A 482 11.29 12.91 -20.26
CA TYR A 482 9.87 12.55 -20.31
C TYR A 482 9.40 12.62 -21.77
N PRO A 483 8.73 11.59 -22.31
CA PRO A 483 8.15 11.71 -23.64
C PRO A 483 7.17 12.88 -23.59
N ASP A 484 7.39 13.85 -24.47
CA ASP A 484 6.54 15.02 -24.65
C ASP A 484 5.08 14.56 -24.66
N GLN A 485 4.33 14.96 -23.64
CA GLN A 485 2.88 14.87 -23.71
C GLN A 485 2.48 15.80 -24.84
N HIS A 486 2.08 15.19 -25.95
CA HIS A 486 1.48 15.88 -27.07
C HIS A 486 0.31 16.72 -26.57
N ASP A 487 0.50 18.04 -26.59
CA ASP A 487 -0.58 19.01 -26.68
C ASP A 487 -1.35 18.72 -27.97
N GLU A 488 -2.46 18.01 -27.88
CA GLU A 488 -3.48 18.00 -28.93
C GLU A 488 -4.81 18.51 -28.36
N LEU A 489 -5.03 19.81 -28.65
CA LEU A 489 -6.27 20.56 -28.89
C LEU A 489 -7.56 20.22 -28.13
#